data_AF-A0A2N2G4J2-F1
#
_entry.id   AF-A0A2N2G4J2-F1
#
_cell.length_a   1.000
_cell.length_b   1.000
_cell.length_c   1.000
_cell.angle_alpha   90.00
_cell.angle_beta   90.00
_cell.angle_gamma   90.00
#
_symmetry.space_group_name_H-M   'P 1'
#
loop_
_entity.id
_entity.type
_entity.pdbx_description
1 polymer ?
#
loop_
_entity_poly.entity_id
_entity_poly.type
_entity_poly.pdbx_seq_one_letter_code
_entity_poly.pdbx_strand_id
1 'polypeptide(L)' 'KAFNPNDFFTTKRVEDVANSFEQLKKLDYQKVNLADEITKYNYEITSKEYVAFEFSDIKAYYAFEVDTIV' A
#
# COMPACT_ATOMS: atom_id res chain seq x y z
N LYS A 1 8.12 -17.67 20.46
CA LYS A 1 7.07 -17.53 19.42
C LYS A 1 7.45 -18.51 18.31
N ALA A 2 6.58 -19.45 17.94
CA ALA A 2 6.89 -20.42 16.88
C ALA A 2 6.83 -19.73 15.51
N PHE A 3 7.76 -20.05 14.62
CA PHE A 3 7.78 -19.58 13.24
C PHE A 3 6.58 -20.20 12.51
N ASN A 4 5.63 -19.37 12.05
CA ASN A 4 4.43 -19.83 11.36
C ASN A 4 4.58 -19.48 9.87
N PRO A 5 4.82 -20.45 8.98
CA PRO A 5 5.07 -20.19 7.56
C PRO A 5 3.84 -19.61 6.82
N ASN A 6 2.65 -19.65 7.44
CA ASN A 6 1.44 -18.99 6.95
C ASN A 6 1.35 -17.50 7.33
N ASP A 7 2.25 -17.00 8.19
CA ASP A 7 2.30 -15.58 8.61
C ASP A 7 3.11 -14.72 7.61
N PHE A 8 3.68 -15.36 6.59
CA PHE A 8 4.65 -14.73 5.68
C PHE A 8 4.03 -13.71 4.74
N PHE A 9 2.74 -13.87 4.40
CA PHE A 9 1.97 -12.91 3.62
C PHE A 9 1.04 -12.17 4.58
N THR A 10 1.59 -11.15 5.26
CA THR A 10 0.73 -10.21 5.98
C THR A 10 0.13 -9.28 4.94
N THR A 11 -0.94 -9.75 4.30
CA THR A 11 -1.78 -8.89 3.46
C THR A 11 -2.35 -7.80 4.37
N LYS A 12 -1.89 -6.58 4.14
CA LYS A 12 -2.31 -5.38 4.86
C LYS A 12 -3.14 -4.52 3.94
N ARG A 13 -3.72 -3.46 4.49
CA ARG A 13 -4.36 -2.43 3.67
C ARG A 13 -3.41 -1.28 3.40
N VAL A 14 -3.64 -0.56 2.32
CA VAL A 14 -3.00 0.74 2.08
C VAL A 14 -3.20 1.66 3.28
N GLU A 15 -4.32 1.56 3.99
CA GLU A 15 -4.58 2.29 5.23
C GLU A 15 -3.49 2.07 6.30
N ASP A 16 -3.09 0.82 6.55
CA ASP A 16 -2.05 0.49 7.54
C ASP A 16 -0.69 1.07 7.15
N VAL A 17 -0.37 1.02 5.86
CA VAL A 17 0.86 1.60 5.29
C VAL A 17 0.82 3.12 5.40
N ALA A 18 -0.28 3.76 5.00
CA ALA A 18 -0.47 5.21 5.09
C ALA A 18 -0.41 5.71 6.54
N ASN A 19 -0.93 4.93 7.50
CA ASN A 19 -0.84 5.24 8.92
C ASN A 19 0.58 5.11 9.47
N SER A 20 1.39 4.22 8.90
CA SER A 20 2.81 4.07 9.23
C SER A 20 3.68 5.17 8.60
N PHE A 21 3.26 5.71 7.45
CA PHE A 21 4.01 6.70 6.68
C PHE A 21 3.17 7.95 6.36
N GLU A 22 3.20 8.94 7.26
CA GLU A 22 2.44 10.19 7.06
C GLU A 22 2.79 10.95 5.78
N GLN A 23 3.99 10.74 5.21
CA GLN A 23 4.34 11.34 3.91
C GLN A 23 3.39 10.92 2.79
N LEU A 24 2.89 9.68 2.81
CA LEU A 24 1.95 9.19 1.80
C LEU A 24 0.63 9.97 1.82
N LYS A 25 0.19 10.42 3.01
CA LYS A 25 -1.02 11.25 3.17
C LYS A 25 -0.91 12.65 2.57
N LYS A 26 0.30 13.10 2.19
CA LYS A 26 0.57 14.44 1.65
C LYS A 26 0.78 14.45 0.14
N LEU A 27 0.76 13.27 -0.50
CA LEU A 27 1.02 13.13 -1.93
C LEU A 27 -0.26 13.32 -2.75
N ASP A 28 -0.07 13.81 -3.98
CA ASP A 28 -1.13 13.96 -4.98
C ASP A 28 -1.06 12.77 -5.95
N TYR A 29 -1.93 11.79 -5.74
CA TYR A 29 -1.92 10.53 -6.47
C TYR A 29 -2.44 10.63 -7.89
N GLN A 30 -2.94 11.79 -8.34
CA GLN A 30 -3.16 12.03 -9.78
C GLN A 30 -1.84 12.35 -10.51
N LYS A 31 -0.78 12.69 -9.77
CA LYS A 31 0.54 13.02 -10.31
C LYS A 31 1.60 11.98 -9.95
N VAL A 32 1.45 11.30 -8.82
CA VAL A 32 2.38 10.25 -8.37
C VAL A 32 1.68 8.90 -8.33
N ASN A 33 2.41 7.83 -8.66
CA ASN A 33 1.87 6.48 -8.66
C ASN A 33 1.97 5.90 -7.24
N LEU A 34 0.82 5.55 -6.63
CA LEU A 34 0.81 4.95 -5.28
C LEU A 34 1.65 3.68 -5.22
N ALA A 35 1.57 2.81 -6.22
CA ALA A 35 2.33 1.56 -6.27
C ALA A 35 3.85 1.82 -6.21
N ASP A 36 4.34 2.83 -6.92
CA ASP A 36 5.76 3.21 -6.92
C ASP A 36 6.18 3.76 -5.55
N GLU A 37 5.33 4.60 -4.96
CA GLU A 37 5.58 5.18 -3.64
C GLU A 37 5.64 4.12 -2.54
N ILE A 38 4.72 3.15 -2.53
CA ILE A 38 4.71 2.11 -1.51
C ILE A 38 5.83 1.07 -1.72
N THR A 39 6.29 0.87 -2.96
CA THR A 39 7.43 0.00 -3.29
C THR A 39 8.71 0.48 -2.60
N LYS A 40 8.89 1.80 -2.44
CA LYS A 40 10.03 2.40 -1.71
C LYS A 40 10.07 1.99 -0.23
N TYR A 41 8.94 1.53 0.31
CA TYR A 41 8.81 1.02 1.68
C TYR A 41 8.74 -0.51 1.75
N ASN A 42 9.06 -1.20 0.64
CA ASN A 42 8.95 -2.65 0.48
C ASN A 42 7.50 -3.15 0.58
N TYR A 43 6.55 -2.42 0.00
CA TYR A 43 5.17 -2.88 -0.16
C TYR A 43 4.75 -2.90 -1.63
N GLU A 44 3.92 -3.85 -2.02
CA GLU A 44 3.34 -3.96 -3.36
C GLU A 44 1.82 -3.97 -3.28
N ILE A 45 1.12 -3.32 -4.23
CA ILE A 45 -0.33 -3.39 -4.32
C ILE A 45 -0.73 -4.72 -4.96
N THR A 46 -1.55 -5.50 -4.28
CA THR A 46 -2.01 -6.82 -4.75
C THR A 46 -3.47 -6.80 -5.24
N SER A 47 -4.22 -5.75 -4.91
CA SER A 47 -5.58 -5.59 -5.42
C SER A 47 -5.62 -5.41 -6.93
N LYS A 48 -6.33 -6.31 -7.62
CA LYS A 48 -6.52 -6.28 -9.08
C LYS A 48 -7.35 -5.09 -9.57
N GLU A 49 -8.17 -4.53 -8.68
CA GLU A 49 -9.02 -3.37 -8.94
C GLU A 49 -8.24 -2.05 -8.83
N TYR A 50 -6.96 -2.09 -8.47
CA TYR A 50 -6.12 -0.91 -8.39
C TYR A 50 -5.93 -0.26 -9.77
N VAL A 51 -6.24 1.03 -9.85
CA VAL A 51 -5.98 1.86 -11.03
C VAL A 51 -5.05 3.00 -10.61
N ALA A 52 -3.89 3.09 -11.25
CA ALA A 52 -2.95 4.17 -11.01
C ALA A 52 -3.54 5.51 -11.51
N PHE A 53 -3.26 6.59 -10.77
CA PHE A 53 -3.69 7.95 -11.10
C PHE A 53 -5.20 8.21 -11.08
N GLU A 54 -6.00 7.28 -10.55
CA GLU A 54 -7.46 7.39 -10.51
C GLU A 54 -7.95 8.40 -9.46
N PHE A 55 -7.38 8.34 -8.27
CA PHE A 55 -7.71 9.24 -7.16
C PHE A 55 -6.54 10.14 -6.79
N SER A 56 -6.85 11.34 -6.29
CA SER A 56 -5.85 12.31 -5.79
C SER A 56 -5.43 12.04 -4.35
N ASP A 57 -6.30 11.44 -3.53
CA ASP A 57 -6.09 11.24 -2.09
C ASP A 57 -5.89 9.75 -1.77
N ILE A 58 -4.93 9.45 -0.90
CA ILE A 58 -4.63 8.08 -0.47
C ILE A 58 -5.83 7.38 0.17
N LYS A 59 -6.76 8.12 0.79
CA LYS A 59 -7.95 7.56 1.45
C LYS A 59 -8.83 6.77 0.48
N ALA A 60 -8.89 7.17 -0.78
CA ALA A 60 -9.63 6.43 -1.80
C ALA A 60 -8.98 5.06 -2.08
N TYR A 61 -7.70 4.91 -1.78
CA TYR A 61 -6.96 3.67 -1.93
C TYR A 61 -6.91 2.81 -0.67
N TYR A 62 -7.45 3.26 0.47
CA TYR A 62 -7.37 2.55 1.76
C TYR A 62 -7.99 1.15 1.77
N ALA A 63 -8.96 0.91 0.88
CA ALA A 63 -9.59 -0.40 0.75
C ALA A 63 -8.71 -1.41 0.02
N PHE A 64 -7.69 -0.96 -0.72
CA PHE A 64 -6.81 -1.85 -1.47
C PHE A 64 -5.83 -2.57 -0.55
N GLU A 65 -5.56 -3.80 -0.94
CA GLU A 65 -4.65 -4.73 -0.31
C GLU A 65 -3.23 -4.52 -0.83
N VAL A 66 -2.31 -4.62 0.10
CA VAL A 66 -0.87 -4.53 -0.13
C VAL A 66 -0.18 -5.69 0.57
N ASP A 67 0.91 -6.15 -0.01
CA ASP A 67 1.75 -7.17 0.57
C ASP A 67 3.17 -6.65 0.79
N THR A 68 3.94 -7.33 1.65
CA THR A 68 5.30 -6.90 1.97
C THR A 68 6.28 -7.63 1.06
N ILE A 69 7.15 -6.88 0.39
CA ILE A 69 8.21 -7.43 -0.46
C ILE A 69 9.40 -7.77 0.45
N VAL A 70 9.90 -9.01 0.40
CA VAL A 70 11.09 -9.51 1.14
C VAL A 70 12.33 -9.49 0.27
#